data_AF-J2UKC0-F1
#
_entry.id   AF-J2UKC0-F1
#
_cell.length_a   1.000
_cell.length_b   1.000
_cell.length_c   1.000
_cell.angle_alpha   90.00
_cell.angle_beta   90.00
_cell.angle_gamma   90.00
#
_symmetry.space_group_name_H-M   'P 1'
#
loop_
_entity.id
_entity.type
_entity.pdbx_description
1 polymer ?
#
loop_
_entity_poly.entity_id
_entity_poly.type
_entity_poly.pdbx_seq_one_letter_code
_entity_poly.pdbx_strand_id
1 'polypeptide(L)'
;MTIYYGRVNETRGGFFDTNSHGEIGSPDCTIPEGAKALTDEMYAELTAPRTDNKLVYPDPDGFPVLIDPPPPSPEEQAATERAWRDALLSETDGVVTRHRDEVEEGLATTLTAEQYNELLAYRRQLRDWPQGAEFPLVDHRPIAPPWLAEQTQ
;
A
#
# COMPACT_ATOMS: atom_id res chain seq x y z
N MET A 1 27.38 -2.95 -23.81
CA MET A 1 27.15 -3.09 -22.36
C MET A 1 26.28 -4.31 -22.21
N THR A 2 26.78 -5.37 -21.60
CA THR A 2 25.99 -6.61 -21.46
C THR A 2 25.30 -6.59 -20.12
N ILE A 3 23.97 -6.67 -20.13
CA ILE A 3 23.17 -6.81 -18.91
C ILE A 3 22.97 -8.29 -18.63
N TYR A 4 23.12 -8.65 -17.37
CA TYR A 4 22.84 -9.95 -16.82
C TYR A 4 21.73 -9.84 -15.78
N TYR A 5 20.88 -10.85 -15.72
CA TYR A 5 19.94 -11.02 -14.62
C TYR A 5 20.39 -12.18 -13.75
N GLY A 6 20.60 -11.91 -12.47
CA GLY A 6 21.08 -12.88 -11.50
C GLY A 6 20.09 -13.03 -10.35
N ARG A 7 19.96 -14.26 -9.84
CA ARG A 7 19.21 -14.52 -8.62
C ARG A 7 20.03 -14.05 -7.42
N VAL A 8 19.48 -13.12 -6.65
CA VAL A 8 20.12 -12.57 -5.44
C VAL A 8 19.76 -13.42 -4.22
N ASN A 9 18.51 -13.89 -4.16
CA ASN A 9 18.03 -14.87 -3.18
C ASN A 9 16.83 -15.66 -3.73
N GLU A 10 16.19 -16.51 -2.92
CA GLU A 10 15.08 -17.36 -3.35
C GLU A 10 13.90 -16.58 -3.95
N THR A 11 13.69 -15.33 -3.54
CA THR A 11 12.52 -14.51 -3.91
C THR A 11 12.87 -13.22 -4.67
N ARG A 12 14.16 -12.96 -4.93
CA ARG A 12 14.64 -11.70 -5.52
C ARG A 12 15.73 -11.97 -6.54
N GLY A 13 15.57 -11.39 -7.73
CA GLY A 13 16.63 -11.23 -8.71
C GLY A 13 17.08 -9.77 -8.84
N GLY A 14 18.16 -9.56 -9.56
CA GLY A 14 18.74 -8.24 -9.80
C GLY A 14 19.38 -8.15 -11.19
N PHE A 15 19.44 -6.94 -11.72
CA PHE A 15 20.16 -6.64 -12.96
C PHE A 15 21.60 -6.27 -12.62
N PHE A 16 22.54 -6.83 -13.38
CA PHE A 16 23.97 -6.63 -13.23
C PHE A 16 24.56 -6.29 -14.60
N ASP A 17 25.29 -5.19 -14.71
CA ASP A 17 25.97 -4.82 -15.94
C ASP A 17 27.49 -5.01 -15.82
N THR A 18 28.14 -5.34 -16.94
CA THR A 18 29.60 -5.57 -16.97
C THR A 18 30.44 -4.33 -16.69
N ASN A 19 29.91 -3.11 -16.83
CA ASN A 19 30.68 -1.89 -16.58
C ASN A 19 30.77 -1.61 -15.07
N SER A 20 29.67 -1.82 -14.33
CA SER A 20 29.63 -1.57 -12.88
C SER A 20 30.02 -2.79 -12.05
N HIS A 21 29.79 -4.00 -12.57
CA HIS A 21 29.96 -5.26 -11.82
C HIS A 21 31.15 -6.10 -12.29
N GLY A 22 31.93 -5.62 -13.26
CA GLY A 22 33.08 -6.31 -13.84
C GLY A 22 32.69 -7.42 -14.82
N GLU A 23 33.66 -7.83 -15.65
CA GLU A 23 33.44 -8.90 -16.63
C GLU A 23 33.47 -10.28 -15.98
N ILE A 24 32.59 -11.19 -16.44
CA ILE A 24 32.52 -12.56 -15.92
C ILE A 24 33.89 -13.24 -16.12
N GLY A 25 34.43 -13.77 -15.02
CA GLY A 25 35.76 -14.39 -14.99
C GLY A 25 36.89 -13.47 -14.52
N SER A 26 36.60 -12.18 -14.31
CA SER A 26 37.54 -11.25 -13.67
C SER A 26 37.53 -11.40 -12.14
N PRO A 27 38.67 -11.19 -11.44
CA PRO A 27 38.77 -11.34 -9.99
C PRO A 27 37.90 -10.35 -9.21
N ASP A 28 37.57 -9.20 -9.80
CA ASP A 28 36.71 -8.17 -9.22
C ASP A 28 35.24 -8.29 -9.67
N CYS A 29 34.85 -9.39 -10.32
CA CYS A 29 33.49 -9.59 -10.80
C CYS A 29 32.52 -9.83 -9.64
N THR A 30 31.44 -9.05 -9.60
CA THR A 30 30.37 -9.16 -8.60
C THR A 30 29.07 -9.72 -9.19
N ILE A 31 29.08 -10.12 -10.47
CA ILE A 31 27.95 -10.79 -11.12
C ILE A 31 27.79 -12.19 -10.52
N PRO A 32 26.60 -12.56 -9.99
CA PRO A 32 26.37 -13.87 -9.41
C PRO A 32 26.63 -15.02 -10.39
N GLU A 33 27.18 -16.12 -9.89
CA GLU A 33 27.32 -17.34 -10.66
C GLU A 33 25.94 -17.86 -11.09
N GLY A 34 25.77 -18.15 -12.38
CA GLY A 34 24.49 -18.56 -12.97
C GLY A 34 23.61 -17.41 -13.48
N ALA A 35 24.08 -16.16 -13.42
CA ALA A 35 23.39 -15.02 -14.04
C ALA A 35 23.25 -15.20 -15.56
N LYS A 36 22.08 -14.83 -16.09
CA LYS A 36 21.72 -15.00 -17.52
C LYS A 36 21.92 -13.70 -18.27
N ALA A 37 22.60 -13.75 -19.40
CA ALA A 37 22.71 -12.60 -20.28
C ALA A 37 21.32 -12.24 -20.85
N LEU A 38 20.96 -10.97 -20.78
CA LEU A 38 19.75 -10.43 -21.39
C LEU A 38 20.09 -9.80 -22.74
N THR A 39 19.13 -9.84 -23.66
CA THR A 39 19.17 -8.97 -24.85
C THR A 39 18.81 -7.55 -24.46
N ASP A 40 19.29 -6.57 -25.23
CA ASP A 40 18.94 -5.16 -25.01
C ASP A 40 17.42 -4.95 -25.10
N GLU A 41 16.74 -5.66 -25.99
CA GLU A 41 15.27 -5.64 -26.13
C GLU A 41 14.58 -6.13 -24.87
N MET A 42 14.99 -7.27 -24.31
CA MET A 42 14.39 -7.84 -23.10
C MET A 42 14.63 -6.94 -21.88
N TYR A 43 15.84 -6.37 -21.77
CA TYR A 43 16.13 -5.38 -20.72
C TYR A 43 15.28 -4.11 -20.86
N ALA A 44 15.11 -3.61 -22.09
CA ALA A 44 14.27 -2.45 -22.35
C ALA A 44 12.79 -2.71 -22.01
N GLU A 45 12.26 -3.91 -22.32
CA GLU A 45 10.90 -4.29 -21.96
C GLU A 45 10.69 -4.37 -20.44
N LEU A 46 11.66 -4.94 -19.71
CA LEU A 46 11.58 -5.10 -18.25
C LEU A 46 11.76 -3.79 -17.48
N THR A 47 12.47 -2.82 -18.06
CA THR A 47 12.76 -1.51 -17.44
C THR A 47 11.94 -0.36 -18.02
N ALA A 48 11.11 -0.62 -19.03
CA ALA A 48 10.16 0.37 -19.55
C ALA A 48 9.28 0.90 -18.42
N PRO A 49 8.88 2.18 -18.43
CA PRO A 49 7.93 2.72 -17.47
C PRO A 49 6.57 2.02 -17.63
N ARG A 50 6.02 1.51 -16.52
CA ARG A 50 4.78 0.70 -16.50
C ARG A 50 3.84 1.19 -15.41
N THR A 51 2.54 1.02 -15.62
CA THR A 51 1.48 1.32 -14.65
C THR A 51 0.91 0.08 -13.96
N ASP A 52 1.33 -1.12 -14.38
CA ASP A 52 0.76 -2.40 -13.96
C ASP A 52 1.36 -2.96 -12.66
N ASN A 53 2.19 -2.19 -11.95
CA ASN A 53 2.85 -2.54 -10.66
C ASN A 53 3.48 -3.94 -10.61
N LYS A 54 3.83 -4.51 -11.77
CA LYS A 54 4.42 -5.84 -11.88
C LYS A 54 5.84 -5.86 -11.35
N LEU A 55 6.20 -6.97 -10.75
CA LEU A 55 7.53 -7.21 -10.23
C LEU A 55 8.34 -8.04 -11.23
N VAL A 56 9.63 -7.71 -11.34
CA VAL A 56 10.59 -8.55 -12.06
C VAL A 56 11.03 -9.67 -11.12
N TYR A 57 10.66 -10.90 -11.46
CA TYR A 57 10.93 -12.09 -10.65
C TYR A 57 11.74 -13.13 -11.43
N PRO A 58 12.69 -13.85 -10.79
CA PRO A 58 13.40 -14.95 -11.44
C PRO A 58 12.49 -16.16 -11.62
N ASP A 59 12.31 -16.63 -12.85
CA ASP A 59 11.68 -17.91 -13.14
C ASP A 59 12.55 -19.10 -12.67
N PRO A 60 12.07 -20.35 -12.74
CA PRO A 60 12.85 -21.54 -12.36
C PRO A 60 14.19 -21.70 -13.11
N ASP A 61 14.28 -21.17 -14.33
CA ASP A 61 15.48 -21.20 -15.19
C ASP A 61 16.42 -20.01 -14.93
N GLY A 62 16.01 -19.07 -14.06
CA GLY A 62 16.76 -17.88 -13.68
C GLY A 62 16.58 -16.67 -14.62
N PHE A 63 15.60 -16.71 -15.52
CA PHE A 63 15.26 -15.59 -16.39
C PHE A 63 14.28 -14.61 -15.70
N PRO A 64 14.40 -13.31 -15.98
CA PRO A 64 13.45 -12.33 -15.46
C PRO A 64 12.10 -12.47 -16.14
N VAL A 65 11.05 -12.65 -15.35
CA VAL A 65 9.66 -12.62 -15.79
C VAL A 65 8.89 -11.56 -15.02
N LEU A 66 7.87 -10.99 -15.67
CA LEU A 66 6.99 -10.00 -15.06
C LEU A 66 5.79 -10.71 -14.43
N ILE A 67 5.72 -10.68 -13.10
CA ILE A 67 4.62 -11.27 -12.34
C ILE A 67 3.81 -10.17 -11.66
N ASP A 68 2.54 -10.46 -11.40
CA ASP A 68 1.75 -9.64 -10.48
C ASP A 68 2.34 -9.77 -9.07
N PRO A 69 2.39 -8.67 -8.29
CA PRO A 69 2.87 -8.73 -6.92
C PRO A 69 2.00 -9.71 -6.12
N PRO A 70 2.61 -10.48 -5.19
CA PRO A 70 1.83 -11.32 -4.31
C PRO A 70 0.82 -10.46 -3.54
N PRO A 71 -0.35 -11.01 -3.19
CA PRO A 71 -1.29 -10.29 -2.35
C PRO A 71 -0.61 -9.91 -1.03
N PRO A 72 -0.94 -8.73 -0.46
CA PRO A 72 -0.38 -8.31 0.82
C PRO A 72 -0.67 -9.36 1.89
N SER A 73 0.27 -9.53 2.81
CA SER A 73 0.08 -10.41 3.96
C SER A 73 -1.12 -9.95 4.81
N PRO A 74 -1.73 -10.85 5.60
CA PRO A 74 -2.82 -10.47 6.50
C PRO A 74 -2.46 -9.32 7.45
N GLU A 75 -1.19 -9.23 7.86
CA GLU A 75 -0.69 -8.14 8.71
C GLU A 75 -0.58 -6.81 7.95
N GLU A 76 -0.11 -6.83 6.71
CA GLU A 76 -0.07 -5.63 5.85
C GLU A 76 -1.49 -5.13 5.55
N GLN A 77 -2.41 -6.03 5.22
CA GLN A 77 -3.83 -5.69 5.05
C GLN A 77 -4.39 -5.05 6.32
N ALA A 78 -4.15 -5.66 7.48
CA ALA A 78 -4.55 -5.10 8.77
C ALA A 78 -3.92 -3.73 9.04
N ALA A 79 -2.66 -3.51 8.69
CA ALA A 79 -2.00 -2.21 8.85
C ALA A 79 -2.66 -1.14 7.97
N THR A 80 -2.93 -1.45 6.70
CA THR A 80 -3.66 -0.57 5.78
C THR A 80 -5.04 -0.20 6.32
N GLU A 81 -5.80 -1.17 6.85
CA GLU A 81 -7.13 -0.92 7.39
C GLU A 81 -7.12 -0.10 8.69
N ARG A 82 -6.13 -0.29 9.56
CA ARG A 82 -5.96 0.59 10.74
C ARG A 82 -5.62 2.02 10.33
N ALA A 83 -4.75 2.20 9.35
CA ALA A 83 -4.42 3.52 8.82
C ALA A 83 -5.64 4.21 8.20
N TRP A 84 -6.47 3.46 7.46
CA TRP A 84 -7.74 3.96 6.92
C TRP A 84 -8.71 4.41 8.03
N ARG A 85 -8.89 3.58 9.06
CA ARG A 85 -9.69 3.93 10.25
C ARG A 85 -9.18 5.22 10.91
N ASP A 86 -7.86 5.32 11.09
CA ASP A 86 -7.23 6.47 11.76
C ASP A 86 -7.40 7.75 10.95
N ALA A 87 -7.32 7.67 9.62
CA ALA A 87 -7.62 8.80 8.73
C ALA A 87 -9.07 9.29 8.93
N LEU A 88 -10.06 8.39 8.91
CA LEU A 88 -11.47 8.75 9.09
C LEU A 88 -11.77 9.34 10.49
N LEU A 89 -11.12 8.81 11.53
CA LEU A 89 -11.23 9.39 12.87
C LEU A 89 -10.62 10.80 12.89
N SER A 90 -9.47 11.01 12.24
CA SER A 90 -8.85 12.33 12.17
C SER A 90 -9.69 13.34 11.38
N GLU A 91 -10.26 12.93 10.24
CA GLU A 91 -11.11 13.79 9.40
C GLU A 91 -12.34 14.30 10.17
N THR A 92 -12.89 13.46 11.04
CA THR A 92 -14.11 13.79 11.79
C THR A 92 -13.88 14.45 13.16
N ASP A 93 -12.62 14.58 13.61
CA ASP A 93 -12.28 15.21 14.89
C ASP A 93 -12.65 16.70 14.96
N GLY A 94 -12.46 17.42 13.86
CA GLY A 94 -12.82 18.84 13.76
C GLY A 94 -14.33 19.06 13.88
N VAL A 95 -15.13 18.19 13.26
CA VAL A 95 -16.60 18.24 13.30
C VAL A 95 -17.13 18.01 14.72
N VAL A 96 -16.55 17.04 15.44
CA VAL A 96 -16.92 16.76 16.84
C VAL A 96 -16.54 17.91 17.75
N THR A 97 -15.32 18.45 17.60
CA THR A 97 -14.83 19.57 18.41
C THR A 97 -15.71 20.80 18.21
N ARG A 98 -15.95 21.20 16.95
CA ARG A 98 -16.82 22.34 16.62
C ARG A 98 -18.22 22.21 17.23
N HIS A 99 -18.84 21.03 17.14
CA HIS A 99 -20.17 20.82 17.72
C HIS A 99 -20.16 20.98 19.25
N ARG A 100 -19.11 20.54 19.93
CA ARG A 100 -18.99 20.72 21.39
C ARG A 100 -18.82 22.19 21.75
N ASP A 101 -17.96 22.91 21.03
CA ASP A 101 -17.73 24.34 21.23
C ASP A 101 -19.05 25.13 21.04
N GLU A 102 -19.80 24.85 19.96
CA GLU A 102 -21.12 25.48 19.70
C GLU A 102 -22.11 25.26 20.85
N VAL A 103 -22.14 24.04 21.41
CA VAL A 103 -23.02 23.71 22.55
C VAL A 103 -22.58 24.42 23.82
N GLU A 104 -21.27 24.45 24.12
CA GLU A 104 -20.71 25.11 25.30
C GLU A 104 -20.90 26.62 25.26
N GLU A 105 -20.79 27.23 24.08
CA GLU A 105 -21.05 28.65 23.85
C GLU A 105 -22.56 28.99 23.81
N GLY A 106 -23.44 27.99 23.78
CA GLY A 106 -24.88 28.17 23.65
C GLY A 106 -25.30 28.73 22.28
N LEU A 107 -24.48 28.52 21.25
CA LEU A 107 -24.76 28.91 19.86
C LEU A 107 -25.70 27.91 19.20
N ALA A 108 -26.29 28.33 18.06
CA ALA A 108 -26.99 27.39 17.19
C ALA A 108 -25.97 26.42 16.58
N THR A 109 -26.21 25.12 16.76
CA THR A 109 -25.30 24.08 16.27
C THR A 109 -25.42 23.91 14.75
N THR A 110 -24.29 23.71 14.08
CA THR A 110 -24.28 23.42 12.62
C THR A 110 -24.85 22.02 12.32
N LEU A 111 -24.65 21.08 13.25
CA LEU A 111 -25.25 19.74 13.18
C LEU A 111 -26.51 19.66 14.03
N THR A 112 -27.48 18.90 13.56
CA THR A 112 -28.61 18.47 14.40
C THR A 112 -28.14 17.47 15.46
N ALA A 113 -28.91 17.34 16.54
CA ALA A 113 -28.62 16.35 17.59
C ALA A 113 -28.62 14.90 17.05
N GLU A 114 -29.46 14.62 16.05
CA GLU A 114 -29.52 13.31 15.38
C GLU A 114 -28.23 13.03 14.60
N GLN A 115 -27.79 13.97 13.76
CA GLN A 115 -26.52 13.87 13.03
C GLN A 115 -25.32 13.72 13.98
N TYR A 116 -25.27 14.50 15.06
CA TYR A 116 -24.19 14.37 16.03
C TYR A 116 -24.17 12.98 16.70
N ASN A 117 -25.33 12.42 17.06
CA ASN A 117 -25.41 11.06 17.59
C ASN A 117 -24.99 9.99 16.58
N GLU A 118 -25.39 10.13 15.31
CA GLU A 118 -24.95 9.25 14.23
C GLU A 118 -23.43 9.29 14.05
N LEU A 119 -22.82 10.47 14.12
CA LEU A 119 -21.36 10.63 14.04
C LEU A 119 -20.64 9.93 15.20
N LEU A 120 -21.13 10.09 16.43
CA LEU A 120 -20.56 9.42 17.58
C LEU A 120 -20.69 7.88 17.47
N ALA A 121 -21.83 7.39 16.98
CA ALA A 121 -22.06 5.97 16.73
C ALA A 121 -21.13 5.43 15.63
N TYR A 122 -20.97 6.16 14.53
CA TYR A 122 -20.04 5.81 13.44
C TYR A 122 -18.58 5.76 13.93
N ARG A 123 -18.12 6.79 14.63
CA ARG A 123 -16.77 6.84 15.20
C ARG A 123 -16.50 5.75 16.24
N ARG A 124 -17.54 5.29 16.94
CA ARG A 124 -17.43 4.12 17.83
C ARG A 124 -17.27 2.84 17.03
N GLN A 125 -18.09 2.61 16.01
CA GLN A 125 -17.96 1.44 15.13
C GLN A 125 -16.57 1.36 14.49
N LEU A 126 -16.00 2.48 14.05
CA LEU A 126 -14.63 2.55 13.54
C LEU A 126 -13.59 2.07 14.57
N ARG A 127 -13.75 2.43 15.85
CA ARG A 127 -12.83 2.02 16.94
C ARG A 127 -13.00 0.55 17.35
N ASP A 128 -14.22 0.05 17.28
CA ASP A 128 -14.56 -1.32 17.68
C ASP A 128 -14.22 -2.32 16.56
N TRP A 129 -14.30 -1.91 15.29
CA TRP A 129 -14.13 -2.80 14.12
C TRP A 129 -12.82 -3.60 14.10
N PRO A 130 -11.63 -3.04 14.40
CA PRO A 130 -10.37 -3.80 14.43
C PRO A 130 -10.29 -4.89 15.50
N GLN A 131 -11.24 -4.93 16.44
CA GLN A 131 -11.36 -5.95 17.48
C GLN A 131 -12.33 -7.07 17.08
N GLY A 132 -13.07 -6.90 15.98
CA GLY A 132 -14.02 -7.86 15.46
C GLY A 132 -13.38 -8.97 14.64
N ALA A 133 -14.09 -10.09 14.47
CA ALA A 133 -13.65 -11.24 13.68
C ALA A 133 -13.63 -10.96 12.17
N GLU A 134 -14.34 -9.93 11.72
CA GLU A 134 -14.48 -9.57 10.31
C GLU A 134 -13.40 -8.57 9.85
N PHE A 135 -12.52 -8.13 10.75
CA PHE A 135 -11.35 -7.36 10.38
C PHE A 135 -10.27 -8.27 9.77
N PRO A 136 -9.57 -7.90 8.67
CA PRO A 136 -9.56 -6.60 7.96
C PRO A 136 -10.42 -6.56 6.68
N LEU A 137 -11.56 -7.26 6.63
CA LEU A 137 -12.35 -7.37 5.40
C LEU A 137 -13.02 -6.04 5.02
N VAL A 138 -12.76 -5.57 3.80
CA VAL A 138 -13.26 -4.29 3.29
C VAL A 138 -14.79 -4.21 3.31
N ASP A 139 -15.48 -5.33 3.05
CA ASP A 139 -16.94 -5.41 2.99
C ASP A 139 -17.61 -5.18 4.35
N HIS A 140 -16.84 -5.28 5.44
CA HIS A 140 -17.30 -5.11 6.81
C HIS A 140 -16.89 -3.77 7.42
N ARG A 141 -16.36 -2.85 6.60
CA ARG A 141 -16.05 -1.49 7.03
C ARG A 141 -17.34 -0.78 7.52
N PRO A 142 -17.28 -0.06 8.65
CA PRO A 142 -18.38 0.79 9.07
C PRO A 142 -18.76 1.79 7.98
N ILE A 143 -20.06 1.94 7.74
CA ILE A 143 -20.58 2.82 6.68
C ILE A 143 -20.75 4.24 7.24
N ALA A 144 -20.14 5.21 6.55
CA ALA A 144 -20.27 6.61 6.90
C ALA A 144 -21.70 7.12 6.62
N PRO A 145 -22.29 7.95 7.51
CA PRO A 145 -23.54 8.65 7.21
C PRO A 145 -23.40 9.54 5.97
N PRO A 146 -24.40 9.60 5.07
CA PRO A 146 -24.27 10.31 3.80
C PRO A 146 -24.03 11.82 3.94
N TRP A 147 -24.61 12.43 4.98
CA TRP A 147 -24.45 13.86 5.27
C TRP A 147 -23.03 14.21 5.77
N LEU A 148 -22.25 13.24 6.23
CA LEU A 148 -20.92 13.48 6.81
C LEU A 148 -19.95 14.03 5.77
N ALA A 149 -20.09 13.60 4.51
CA ALA A 149 -19.28 14.09 3.40
C ALA A 149 -19.46 15.60 3.16
N GLU A 150 -20.56 16.20 3.62
CA GLU A 150 -20.82 17.64 3.51
C GLU A 150 -20.15 18.44 4.65
N GLN A 151 -19.57 17.75 5.66
CA GLN A 151 -19.03 18.35 6.88
C GLN A 151 -17.51 18.22 7.00
N THR A 152 -16.90 17.27 6.29
CA THR A 152 -15.46 17.08 6.15
C THR A 152 -14.96 17.79 4.89
N GLN A 153 -14.43 19.00 5.04
CA GLN A 153 -13.76 19.79 4.00
C GLN A 153 -12.33 20.12 4.41
#